data_AF-A0A955CFM9-F1
#
_entry.id   AF-A0A955CFM9-F1
#
_cell.length_a   1.000
_cell.length_b   1.000
_cell.length_c   1.000
_cell.angle_alpha   90.00
_cell.angle_beta   90.00
_cell.angle_gamma   90.00
#
_symmetry.space_group_name_H-M   'P 1'
#
loop_
_entity.id
_entity.type
_entity.pdbx_description
1 polymer ?
#
loop_
_entity_poly.entity_id
_entity_poly.type
_entity_poly.pdbx_seq_one_letter_code
_entity_poly.pdbx_strand_id
1 'polypeptide(L)'
;ASGSLTLSLDPMRNRYLSYGAMVVPSNDAFLGNESPTIIELFDANGDFIAQNFAILGSQIWDAGTEVNQLLGAAYIVGEDASAGVTENGMVQLADLSQQFSAYVGSAVPSGGTFQSAPSATAPLAAFSFAVVPEPAALSLAAVSVAVVSARRRSRRRD
;
A
#
# COMPACT_ATOMS: atom_id res chain seq x y z
N ALA A 1 -3.06 12.66 -2.10
CA ALA A 1 -1.68 12.75 -1.55
C ALA A 1 -0.91 11.52 -2.00
N SER A 2 0.41 11.61 -2.15
CA SER A 2 1.29 10.45 -2.35
C SER A 2 2.31 10.41 -1.22
N GLY A 3 2.80 9.21 -0.91
CA GLY A 3 3.85 8.97 0.07
C GLY A 3 4.79 7.88 -0.42
N SER A 4 5.98 7.79 0.17
CA SER A 4 6.94 6.74 -0.13
C SER A 4 7.58 6.23 1.16
N LEU A 5 7.97 4.96 1.13
CA LEU A 5 8.68 4.28 2.20
C LEU A 5 9.85 3.50 1.59
N THR A 6 11.01 3.55 2.23
CA THR A 6 12.16 2.73 1.86
C THR A 6 12.33 1.61 2.88
N LEU A 7 12.43 0.39 2.38
CA LEU A 7 12.58 -0.83 3.17
C LEU A 7 13.89 -1.52 2.82
N SER A 8 14.56 -2.09 3.84
CA SER A 8 15.66 -3.02 3.63
C SER A 8 15.09 -4.44 3.67
N LEU A 9 15.16 -5.14 2.54
CA LEU A 9 14.55 -6.46 2.36
C LEU A 9 15.61 -7.48 1.98
N ASP A 10 15.46 -8.70 2.48
CA ASP A 10 16.19 -9.87 1.99
C ASP A 10 15.40 -10.47 0.81
N PRO A 11 15.93 -10.44 -0.43
CA PRO A 11 15.20 -10.91 -1.61
C PRO A 11 14.79 -12.38 -1.55
N MET A 12 15.48 -13.21 -0.77
CA MET A 12 15.18 -14.64 -0.65
C MET A 12 14.12 -14.92 0.42
N ARG A 13 14.00 -14.05 1.44
CA ARG A 13 13.06 -14.22 2.56
C ARG A 13 11.80 -13.36 2.42
N ASN A 14 11.91 -12.20 1.79
CA ASN A 14 10.87 -11.17 1.73
C ASN A 14 10.36 -11.03 0.28
N ARG A 15 9.99 -12.15 -0.33
CA ARG A 15 9.65 -12.24 -1.76
C ARG A 15 8.32 -11.62 -2.15
N TYR A 16 7.38 -11.48 -1.22
CA TYR A 16 6.02 -11.03 -1.49
C TYR A 16 5.62 -9.83 -0.64
N LEU A 17 4.71 -9.01 -1.17
CA LEU A 17 4.08 -7.91 -0.46
C LEU A 17 2.68 -8.30 0.00
N SER A 18 2.38 -7.98 1.26
CA SER A 18 1.00 -7.85 1.73
C SER A 18 0.76 -6.43 2.23
N TYR A 19 -0.46 -5.92 2.07
CA TYR A 19 -0.83 -4.57 2.48
C TYR A 19 -2.24 -4.55 3.08
N GLY A 20 -2.50 -3.55 3.91
CA GLY A 20 -3.79 -3.29 4.52
C GLY A 20 -4.00 -1.80 4.73
N ALA A 21 -5.16 -1.27 4.35
CA ALA A 21 -5.54 0.12 4.61
C ALA A 21 -7.05 0.23 4.80
N MET A 22 -7.50 0.92 5.85
CA MET A 22 -8.91 1.18 6.07
C MET A 22 -9.48 2.09 4.98
N VAL A 23 -10.68 1.79 4.51
CA VAL A 23 -11.46 2.65 3.61
C VAL A 23 -12.45 3.42 4.48
N VAL A 24 -12.47 4.75 4.34
CA VAL A 24 -13.34 5.61 5.17
C VAL A 24 -14.30 6.45 4.32
N PRO A 25 -15.52 6.73 4.80
CA PRO A 25 -16.08 6.28 6.08
C PRO A 25 -16.47 4.79 6.04
N SER A 26 -16.27 4.09 7.16
CA SER A 26 -16.74 2.71 7.35
C SER A 26 -16.59 2.27 8.81
N ASN A 27 -17.30 1.21 9.20
CA ASN A 27 -17.00 0.45 10.41
C ASN A 27 -15.70 -0.36 10.25
N ASP A 28 -15.61 -1.17 9.19
CA ASP A 28 -14.52 -2.13 9.03
C ASP A 28 -14.17 -2.46 7.56
N ALA A 29 -14.52 -1.55 6.63
CA ALA A 29 -14.15 -1.70 5.24
C ALA A 29 -12.65 -1.44 5.04
N PHE A 30 -11.97 -2.28 4.24
CA PHE A 30 -10.53 -2.13 4.02
C PHE A 30 -10.08 -2.57 2.61
N LEU A 31 -8.89 -2.11 2.22
CA LEU A 31 -8.15 -2.58 1.06
C LEU A 31 -7.09 -3.58 1.52
N GLY A 32 -6.96 -4.70 0.82
CA GLY A 32 -5.94 -5.70 1.08
C GLY A 32 -5.78 -6.67 -0.08
N ASN A 33 -4.66 -7.37 -0.12
CA ASN A 33 -4.42 -8.44 -1.08
C ASN A 33 -5.09 -9.75 -0.63
N GLU A 34 -5.77 -10.42 -1.56
CA GLU A 34 -6.51 -11.67 -1.32
C GLU A 34 -5.62 -12.82 -0.82
N SER A 35 -4.37 -12.84 -1.27
CA SER A 35 -3.38 -13.85 -0.88
C SER A 35 -2.03 -13.20 -0.59
N PRO A 36 -1.30 -13.66 0.44
CA PRO A 36 0.01 -13.11 0.80
C PRO A 36 1.07 -13.29 -0.30
N THR A 37 0.82 -14.13 -1.31
CA THR A 37 1.75 -14.41 -2.41
C THR A 37 1.35 -13.79 -3.75
N ILE A 38 0.27 -13.00 -3.81
CA ILE A 38 -0.25 -12.47 -5.08
C ILE A 38 0.61 -11.33 -5.65
N ILE A 39 1.32 -10.61 -4.80
CA ILE A 39 2.24 -9.54 -5.22
C ILE A 39 3.67 -10.01 -4.96
N GLU A 40 4.32 -10.49 -6.02
CA GLU A 40 5.71 -10.91 -5.99
C GLU A 40 6.64 -9.71 -6.24
N LEU A 41 7.52 -9.43 -5.28
CA LEU A 41 8.54 -8.40 -5.38
C LEU A 41 9.84 -8.95 -5.97
N PHE A 42 10.18 -10.19 -5.61
CA PHE A 42 11.40 -10.87 -6.03
C PHE A 42 11.12 -12.30 -6.50
N ASP A 43 11.75 -12.69 -7.60
CA ASP A 43 11.64 -14.04 -8.15
C ASP A 43 12.33 -15.09 -7.25
N ALA A 44 12.35 -16.35 -7.68
CA ALA A 44 12.97 -17.44 -6.91
C ALA A 44 14.50 -17.33 -6.77
N ASN A 45 15.16 -16.53 -7.62
CA ASN A 45 16.59 -16.28 -7.58
C ASN A 45 16.96 -15.01 -6.79
N GLY A 46 15.95 -14.24 -6.36
CA GLY A 46 16.13 -12.97 -5.66
C GLY A 46 16.21 -11.76 -6.59
N ASP A 47 15.89 -11.92 -7.88
CA ASP A 47 15.86 -10.80 -8.83
C ASP A 47 14.58 -9.98 -8.61
N PHE A 48 14.71 -8.65 -8.59
CA PHE A 48 13.57 -7.74 -8.39
C PHE A 48 12.67 -7.70 -9.63
N ILE A 49 11.41 -8.08 -9.48
CA ILE A 49 10.41 -8.21 -10.56
C ILE A 49 9.09 -7.50 -10.28
N ALA A 50 9.02 -6.70 -9.21
CA ALA A 50 7.79 -6.05 -8.80
C ALA A 50 7.14 -5.24 -9.93
N GLN A 51 5.83 -5.40 -10.10
CA GLN A 51 5.04 -4.65 -11.07
C GLN A 51 4.15 -3.62 -10.38
N ASN A 52 4.02 -2.46 -10.99
CA ASN A 52 3.11 -1.42 -10.52
C ASN A 52 1.66 -1.85 -10.77
N PHE A 53 0.77 -1.54 -9.84
CA PHE A 53 -0.65 -1.85 -9.97
C PHE A 53 -1.52 -0.76 -9.33
N ALA A 54 -2.79 -0.75 -9.72
CA ALA A 54 -3.82 0.08 -9.12
C ALA A 54 -4.83 -0.79 -8.38
N ILE A 55 -5.45 -0.22 -7.35
CA ILE A 55 -6.53 -0.84 -6.58
C ILE A 55 -7.83 -0.12 -6.95
N LEU A 56 -8.85 -0.90 -7.28
CA LEU A 56 -10.16 -0.41 -7.67
C LEU A 56 -11.18 -0.59 -6.54
N GLY A 57 -12.32 0.11 -6.64
CA GLY A 57 -13.44 -0.04 -5.72
C GLY A 57 -13.94 -1.47 -5.57
N SER A 58 -13.87 -2.29 -6.63
CA SER A 58 -14.24 -3.71 -6.58
C SER A 58 -13.34 -4.58 -5.71
N GLN A 59 -12.26 -4.01 -5.14
CA GLN A 59 -11.29 -4.70 -4.29
C GLN A 59 -11.36 -4.21 -2.84
N ILE A 60 -12.49 -3.60 -2.45
CA ILE A 60 -12.80 -3.31 -1.06
C ILE A 60 -13.32 -4.60 -0.41
N TRP A 61 -12.79 -4.88 0.78
CA TRP A 61 -13.18 -5.98 1.63
C TRP A 61 -13.99 -5.46 2.82
N ASP A 62 -14.97 -6.26 3.23
CA ASP A 62 -15.63 -6.19 4.52
C ASP A 62 -14.88 -7.14 5.48
N ALA A 63 -14.48 -6.66 6.65
CA ALA A 63 -13.78 -7.51 7.62
C ALA A 63 -14.69 -8.53 8.32
N GLY A 64 -16.00 -8.30 8.28
CA GLY A 64 -17.00 -9.10 8.96
C GLY A 64 -17.00 -8.91 10.48
N THR A 65 -16.39 -7.83 10.97
CA THR A 65 -16.22 -7.61 12.42
C THR A 65 -17.39 -6.84 13.01
N GLU A 66 -17.92 -5.86 12.26
CA GLU A 66 -18.97 -4.95 12.71
C GLU A 66 -20.10 -4.82 11.68
N VAL A 67 -21.31 -4.58 12.17
CA VAL A 67 -22.47 -4.26 11.33
C VAL A 67 -22.23 -2.93 10.63
N ASN A 68 -22.40 -2.92 9.30
CA ASN A 68 -22.34 -1.70 8.48
C ASN A 68 -23.48 -0.71 8.80
N GLN A 69 -23.20 0.28 9.65
CA GLN A 69 -24.19 1.25 10.11
C GLN A 69 -23.52 2.56 10.55
N LEU A 70 -24.29 3.63 10.73
CA LEU A 70 -23.72 4.92 11.13
C LEU A 70 -22.97 4.86 12.47
N LEU A 71 -23.57 4.15 13.45
CA LEU A 71 -22.98 3.97 14.78
C LEU A 71 -21.67 3.18 14.68
N GLY A 72 -20.58 3.75 15.22
CA GLY A 72 -19.27 3.11 15.18
C GLY A 72 -18.48 3.38 13.90
N ALA A 73 -19.05 4.09 12.92
CA ALA A 73 -18.37 4.36 11.67
C ALA A 73 -17.22 5.34 11.87
N ALA A 74 -16.03 4.95 11.42
CA ALA A 74 -14.89 5.85 11.34
C ALA A 74 -15.15 6.95 10.30
N TYR A 75 -14.57 8.13 10.56
CA TYR A 75 -14.59 9.28 9.64
C TYR A 75 -15.99 9.87 9.37
N ILE A 76 -16.92 9.67 10.30
CA ILE A 76 -18.18 10.42 10.38
C ILE A 76 -18.11 11.40 11.55
N VAL A 77 -18.58 12.62 11.34
CA VAL A 77 -18.61 13.66 12.40
C VAL A 77 -19.63 13.26 13.46
N GLY A 78 -19.17 13.18 14.72
CA GLY A 78 -20.02 12.90 15.88
C GLY A 78 -20.13 11.42 16.24
N GLU A 79 -19.53 10.53 15.45
CA GLU A 79 -19.50 9.10 15.73
C GLU A 79 -18.28 8.70 16.56
N ASP A 80 -18.47 7.71 17.42
CA ASP A 80 -17.41 7.07 18.20
C ASP A 80 -17.07 5.72 17.56
N ALA A 81 -15.89 5.61 16.96
CA ALA A 81 -15.46 4.39 16.27
C ALA A 81 -15.29 3.16 17.19
N SER A 82 -15.39 3.31 18.51
CA SER A 82 -15.41 2.20 19.46
C SER A 82 -16.82 1.67 19.78
N ALA A 83 -17.86 2.35 19.30
CA ALA A 83 -19.26 2.02 19.58
C ALA A 83 -19.91 1.07 18.55
N GLY A 84 -19.11 0.48 17.65
CA GLY A 84 -19.58 -0.45 16.64
C GLY A 84 -20.28 -1.69 17.24
N VAL A 85 -21.19 -2.27 16.46
CA VAL A 85 -21.94 -3.47 16.86
C VAL A 85 -21.31 -4.67 16.19
N THR A 86 -20.86 -5.65 16.97
CA THR A 86 -20.26 -6.88 16.43
C THR A 86 -21.23 -7.69 15.59
N GLU A 87 -20.79 -8.20 14.44
CA GLU A 87 -21.57 -9.12 13.59
C GLU A 87 -21.01 -10.56 13.54
N ASN A 88 -19.77 -10.78 13.95
CA ASN A 88 -19.11 -12.10 13.95
C ASN A 88 -19.11 -12.80 12.56
N GLY A 89 -18.97 -12.01 11.50
CA GLY A 89 -18.79 -12.47 10.14
C GLY A 89 -17.36 -12.93 9.83
N MET A 90 -17.12 -13.17 8.54
CA MET A 90 -15.80 -13.46 7.99
C MET A 90 -15.45 -12.41 6.94
N VAL A 91 -14.15 -12.27 6.68
CA VAL A 91 -13.67 -11.42 5.60
C VAL A 91 -14.28 -11.83 4.27
N GLN A 92 -14.87 -10.88 3.55
CA GLN A 92 -15.50 -11.09 2.25
C GLN A 92 -15.40 -9.84 1.38
N LEU A 93 -15.61 -9.98 0.06
CA LEU A 93 -15.70 -8.81 -0.81
C LEU A 93 -16.93 -7.97 -0.43
N ALA A 94 -16.73 -6.67 -0.30
CA ALA A 94 -17.80 -5.75 0.10
C ALA A 94 -18.85 -5.61 -1.01
N ASP A 95 -20.13 -5.69 -0.66
CA ASP A 95 -21.19 -5.13 -1.49
C ASP A 95 -21.15 -3.60 -1.32
N LEU A 96 -20.52 -2.91 -2.26
CA LEU A 96 -20.31 -1.46 -2.20
C LEU A 96 -21.58 -0.66 -1.98
N SER A 97 -22.74 -1.15 -2.43
CA SER A 97 -24.00 -0.45 -2.24
C SER A 97 -24.46 -0.55 -0.78
N GLN A 98 -24.34 -1.72 -0.17
CA GLN A 98 -24.74 -1.95 1.23
C GLN A 98 -23.72 -1.37 2.19
N GLN A 99 -22.42 -1.63 1.95
CA GLN A 99 -21.30 -1.24 2.80
C GLN A 99 -21.33 0.25 3.19
N PHE A 100 -21.65 1.12 2.22
CA PHE A 100 -21.56 2.57 2.36
C PHE A 100 -22.90 3.29 2.43
N SER A 101 -24.03 2.55 2.33
CA SER A 101 -25.37 3.15 2.28
C SER A 101 -25.71 3.99 3.51
N ALA A 102 -25.33 3.51 4.70
CA ALA A 102 -25.62 4.16 5.97
C ALA A 102 -24.95 5.53 6.14
N TYR A 103 -23.90 5.82 5.36
CA TYR A 103 -23.11 7.04 5.51
C TYR A 103 -23.57 8.17 4.59
N VAL A 104 -24.41 7.89 3.59
CA VAL A 104 -24.85 8.89 2.61
C VAL A 104 -25.58 10.04 3.29
N GLY A 105 -25.13 11.26 3.02
CA GLY A 105 -25.64 12.50 3.64
C GLY A 105 -24.97 12.87 4.96
N SER A 106 -24.14 12.00 5.54
CA SER A 106 -23.47 12.25 6.81
C SER A 106 -22.29 13.19 6.65
N ALA A 107 -22.07 14.07 7.64
CA ALA A 107 -20.95 15.00 7.64
C ALA A 107 -19.62 14.27 7.86
N VAL A 108 -18.58 14.67 7.14
CA VAL A 108 -17.23 14.09 7.25
C VAL A 108 -16.22 15.11 7.82
N PRO A 109 -15.18 14.68 8.55
CA PRO A 109 -14.22 15.59 9.18
C PRO A 109 -13.49 16.55 8.23
N SER A 110 -13.34 16.19 6.95
CA SER A 110 -12.76 17.07 5.93
C SER A 110 -13.65 18.23 5.49
N GLY A 111 -14.88 18.32 6.04
CA GLY A 111 -15.92 19.24 5.59
C GLY A 111 -16.78 18.63 4.47
N GLY A 112 -18.04 19.08 4.39
CA GLY A 112 -19.03 18.53 3.47
C GLY A 112 -19.72 17.27 3.98
N THR A 113 -20.44 16.58 3.11
CA THR A 113 -21.13 15.32 3.41
C THR A 113 -20.71 14.22 2.44
N PHE A 114 -20.71 12.98 2.91
CA PHE A 114 -20.47 11.80 2.07
C PHE A 114 -21.63 11.61 1.10
N GLN A 115 -21.39 11.65 -0.21
CA GLN A 115 -22.46 11.66 -1.22
C GLN A 115 -22.80 10.28 -1.75
N SER A 116 -21.79 9.43 -1.94
CA SER A 116 -21.95 8.16 -2.66
C SER A 116 -20.79 7.22 -2.40
N ALA A 117 -21.09 5.92 -2.42
CA ALA A 117 -20.09 4.87 -2.50
C ALA A 117 -19.18 5.02 -3.74
N PRO A 118 -17.92 4.56 -3.69
CA PRO A 118 -17.11 4.42 -4.89
C PRO A 118 -17.74 3.42 -5.85
N SER A 119 -17.58 3.62 -7.16
CA SER A 119 -17.95 2.60 -8.14
C SER A 119 -16.94 1.45 -8.11
N ALA A 120 -17.34 0.27 -8.60
CA ALA A 120 -16.47 -0.89 -8.74
C ALA A 120 -15.18 -0.60 -9.53
N THR A 121 -15.23 0.32 -10.50
CA THR A 121 -14.09 0.70 -11.35
C THR A 121 -13.36 1.96 -10.89
N ALA A 122 -13.78 2.58 -9.78
CA ALA A 122 -13.15 3.78 -9.27
C ALA A 122 -11.72 3.46 -8.81
N PRO A 123 -10.69 4.18 -9.30
CA PRO A 123 -9.32 4.01 -8.80
C PRO A 123 -9.21 4.60 -7.40
N LEU A 124 -8.76 3.79 -6.44
CA LEU A 124 -8.64 4.19 -5.03
C LEU A 124 -7.20 4.46 -4.61
N ALA A 125 -6.27 3.61 -5.04
CA ALA A 125 -4.85 3.71 -4.74
C ALA A 125 -4.00 3.13 -5.86
N ALA A 126 -2.72 3.46 -5.88
CA ALA A 126 -1.74 2.89 -6.79
C ALA A 126 -0.42 2.63 -6.08
N PHE A 127 0.22 1.52 -6.41
CA PHE A 127 1.53 1.13 -5.92
C PHE A 127 2.57 1.26 -7.03
N SER A 128 3.72 1.82 -6.66
CA SER A 128 4.89 1.88 -7.53
C SER A 128 6.11 1.39 -6.76
N PHE A 129 6.94 0.59 -7.43
CA PHE A 129 8.11 -0.03 -6.82
C PHE A 129 9.39 0.34 -7.55
N ALA A 130 10.47 0.51 -6.81
CA ALA A 130 11.80 0.76 -7.36
C ALA A 130 12.87 0.25 -6.40
N VAL A 131 13.95 -0.30 -6.96
CA VAL A 131 15.17 -0.54 -6.19
C VAL A 131 15.86 0.79 -5.95
N VAL A 132 16.22 1.07 -4.70
CA VAL A 132 17.00 2.26 -4.35
C VAL A 132 18.48 1.98 -4.70
N PRO A 133 19.10 2.74 -5.61
CA PRO A 133 20.50 2.54 -5.94
C PRO A 133 21.41 2.80 -4.74
N GLU A 134 22.46 1.98 -4.57
CA GLU A 134 23.48 2.30 -3.57
C GLU A 134 24.17 3.63 -3.92
N PRO A 135 24.27 4.58 -2.98
CA PRO A 135 24.77 5.92 -3.26
C PRO A 135 26.28 5.88 -3.55
N ALA A 136 26.67 6.08 -4.83
CA ALA A 136 27.95 6.56 -5.39
C ALA A 136 29.32 6.04 -4.86
N ALA A 137 29.38 5.30 -3.76
CA ALA A 137 30.60 4.81 -3.14
C ALA A 137 31.32 3.82 -4.06
N LEU A 138 30.55 3.04 -4.83
CA LEU A 138 31.08 2.17 -5.89
C LEU A 138 31.69 2.98 -7.04
N SER A 139 31.06 4.10 -7.42
CA SER A 139 31.60 5.01 -8.43
C SER A 139 32.92 5.65 -7.96
N LEU A 140 32.99 6.08 -6.70
CA LEU A 140 34.21 6.62 -6.09
C LEU A 140 35.31 5.57 -5.92
N ALA A 141 34.95 4.33 -5.59
CA ALA A 141 35.89 3.20 -5.55
C ALA A 141 36.48 2.92 -6.94
N ALA A 142 35.66 2.90 -7.99
CA ALA A 142 36.14 2.71 -9.36
C ALA A 142 37.08 3.83 -9.83
N VAL A 143 36.74 5.09 -9.53
CA VAL A 143 37.59 6.25 -9.87
C VAL A 143 38.92 6.21 -9.11
N SER A 144 38.90 5.88 -7.82
CA SER A 144 40.13 5.80 -7.01
C SER A 144 41.08 4.69 -7.48
N VAL A 145 40.56 3.53 -7.89
CA VAL A 145 41.36 2.46 -8.53
C VAL A 145 41.97 2.92 -9.86
N ALA A 146 41.20 3.63 -10.69
CA ALA A 146 41.68 4.16 -11.98
C ALA A 146 42.81 5.19 -11.79
N VAL A 147 42.68 6.09 -10.81
CA VAL A 147 43.73 7.10 -10.50
C VAL A 147 45.01 6.44 -10.00
N VAL A 148 44.91 5.44 -9.11
CA VAL A 148 46.10 4.72 -8.58
C VAL A 148 46.80 3.93 -9.68
N SER A 149 46.04 3.27 -10.56
CA SER A 149 46.61 2.50 -11.67
C SER A 149 47.25 3.38 -12.75
N ALA A 150 46.66 4.54 -13.06
CA ALA A 150 47.27 5.55 -13.93
C ALA A 150 48.59 6.09 -13.34
N ARG A 151 48.62 6.41 -12.05
CA ARG A 151 49.84 6.85 -11.34
C ARG A 151 50.93 5.79 -11.29
N ARG A 152 50.58 4.50 -11.20
CA ARG A 152 51.56 3.40 -11.24
C ARG A 152 52.14 3.18 -12.63
N ARG A 153 51.38 3.44 -13.71
CA ARG A 153 51.85 3.31 -15.09
C ARG A 153 52.81 4.42 -15.49
N SER A 154 52.62 5.66 -15.03
CA SER A 154 53.54 6.75 -15.34
C SER A 154 54.92 6.52 -14.70
N ARG A 155 54.97 6.04 -13.45
CA ARG A 155 56.23 5.74 -12.73
C ARG A 155 57.07 4.58 -13.27
N ARG A 156 56.55 3.78 -14.21
CA ARG A 156 57.28 2.68 -14.85
C ARG A 156 57.86 3.04 -16.22
N ARG A 157 57.55 4.24 -16.72
CA ARG A 157 58.00 4.74 -18.02
C ARG A 157 59.15 5.76 -17.93
N ASP A 158 59.54 6.11 -16.71
CA ASP A 158 60.76 6.85 -16.38
C ASP A 158 61.82 5.85 -15.88
#